data_AF-A0AAQ3VB18-F1
#
_entry.id   AF-A0AAQ3VB18-F1
#
_cell.length_a   1.000
_cell.length_b   1.000
_cell.length_c   1.000
_cell.angle_alpha   90.00
_cell.angle_beta   90.00
_cell.angle_gamma   90.00
#
_symmetry.space_group_name_H-M   'P 1'
#
loop_
_entity.id
_entity.type
_entity.pdbx_description
1 polymer ?
#
loop_
_entity_poly.entity_id
_entity_poly.type
_entity_poly.pdbx_seq_one_letter_code
_entity_poly.pdbx_strand_id
1 'polypeptide(L)' 'MAIDEEGLVMPDLAAVQEEAARALADMVRDSVRGHSLDQIAIEVRDGDGLVLEVGIAWRIRRSNS' A
#
# COMPACT_ATOMS: atom_id res chain seq x y z
N MET A 1 -10.73 -12.53 -13.77
CA MET A 1 -10.60 -11.14 -14.24
C MET A 1 -11.30 -10.28 -13.21
N ALA A 2 -10.53 -9.58 -12.38
CA ALA A 2 -11.06 -8.62 -11.42
C ALA A 2 -10.76 -7.22 -11.98
N ILE A 3 -11.77 -6.36 -11.98
CA ILE A 3 -11.73 -4.98 -12.47
C ILE A 3 -11.78 -4.11 -11.21
N ASP A 4 -10.85 -3.17 -11.04
CA ASP A 4 -10.95 -2.20 -9.95
C ASP A 4 -11.99 -1.11 -10.27
N GLU A 5 -12.40 -0.36 -9.26
CA GLU A 5 -13.41 0.70 -9.32
C GLU A 5 -13.11 1.82 -10.36
N GLU A 6 -11.88 1.92 -10.89
CA GLU A 6 -11.47 2.83 -11.98
C GLU A 6 -11.43 2.18 -13.37
N GLY A 7 -11.73 0.89 -13.49
CA GLY A 7 -11.87 0.19 -14.79
C GLY A 7 -10.56 -0.22 -15.45
N LEU A 8 -9.43 -0.20 -14.74
CA LEU A 8 -8.15 -0.67 -15.29
C LEU A 8 -8.10 -2.21 -15.27
N VAL A 9 -8.00 -2.79 -16.46
CA VAL A 9 -7.45 -4.14 -16.58
C VAL A 9 -5.95 -4.00 -16.33
N MET A 10 -5.39 -4.67 -15.31
CA MET A 10 -3.94 -4.69 -15.07
C MET A 10 -3.33 -5.96 -15.70
N PRO A 11 -2.88 -5.93 -16.97
CA PRO A 11 -2.23 -7.06 -17.63
C PRO A 11 -0.72 -7.18 -17.31
N ASP A 12 -0.14 -6.18 -16.63
CA ASP A 12 1.29 -6.06 -16.39
C ASP A 12 1.56 -5.77 -14.91
N LEU A 13 2.51 -6.52 -14.31
CA LEU A 13 2.93 -6.39 -12.92
C LEU A 13 3.34 -4.96 -12.55
N ALA A 14 3.81 -4.18 -13.54
CA ALA A 14 4.11 -2.76 -13.36
C ALA A 14 2.89 -1.91 -12.97
N ALA A 15 1.72 -2.16 -13.55
CA ALA A 15 0.49 -1.46 -13.20
C ALA A 15 0.04 -1.83 -11.78
N VAL A 16 0.16 -3.11 -11.42
CA VAL A 16 -0.12 -3.62 -10.06
C VAL A 16 0.78 -2.94 -9.04
N GLN A 17 2.05 -2.74 -9.37
CA GLN A 17 3.00 -2.04 -8.53
C GLN A 17 2.66 -0.56 -8.35
N GLU A 18 2.28 0.13 -9.44
CA GLU A 18 1.90 1.55 -9.39
C GLU A 18 0.65 1.77 -8.54
N GLU A 19 -0.37 0.92 -8.73
CA GLU A 19 -1.60 0.95 -7.93
C GLU A 19 -1.32 0.70 -6.45
N ALA A 20 -0.60 -0.38 -6.15
CA ALA A 20 -0.26 -0.74 -4.77
C ALA A 20 0.57 0.36 -4.09
N ALA A 21 1.49 1.00 -4.82
CA ALA A 21 2.27 2.13 -4.32
C ALA A 21 1.40 3.37 -4.06
N ARG A 22 0.45 3.68 -4.95
CA ARG A 22 -0.50 4.80 -4.77
C ARG A 22 -1.38 4.58 -3.54
N ALA A 23 -2.00 3.41 -3.43
CA ALA A 23 -2.81 3.03 -2.28
C ALA A 23 -2.02 3.08 -0.96
N LEU A 24 -0.78 2.60 -0.95
CA LEU A 24 0.07 2.64 0.23
C LEU A 24 0.40 4.09 0.65
N ALA A 25 0.65 4.98 -0.31
CA ALA A 25 0.93 6.39 -0.03
C ALA A 25 -0.26 7.11 0.61
N ASP A 26 -1.48 6.82 0.13
CA ASP A 26 -2.71 7.37 0.70
C ASP A 26 -2.97 6.83 2.11
N MET A 27 -2.78 5.52 2.34
CA MET A 27 -2.86 4.92 3.68
C MET A 27 -1.87 5.56 4.66
N VAL A 28 -0.62 5.78 4.23
CA VAL A 28 0.39 6.46 5.06
C VAL A 28 -0.04 7.89 5.39
N ARG A 29 -0.52 8.65 4.40
CA ARG A 29 -1.00 10.03 4.58
C ARG A 29 -2.10 10.10 5.65
N ASP A 30 -3.04 9.18 5.61
CA ASP A 30 -4.15 9.14 6.55
C ASP A 30 -3.70 8.68 7.94
N SER A 31 -2.78 7.73 8.01
CA SER A 31 -2.30 7.12 9.25
C SER A 31 -1.48 8.08 10.12
N VAL A 32 -0.69 8.96 9.48
CA VAL A 32 0.11 9.99 10.18
C VAL A 32 -0.76 10.96 10.99
N ARG A 33 -2.07 11.07 10.71
CA ARG A 33 -2.97 12.02 11.38
C ARG A 33 -3.61 11.51 12.68
N GLY A 34 -3.41 10.26 13.09
CA GLY A 34 -4.09 9.79 14.31
C GLY A 34 -3.75 8.40 14.85
N HIS A 35 -2.91 7.61 14.17
CA HIS A 35 -2.65 6.24 14.60
C HIS A 35 -1.16 5.96 14.82
N SER A 36 -0.88 5.20 15.89
CA SER A 36 0.44 4.69 16.26
C SER A 36 0.82 3.45 15.45
N LEU A 37 0.52 3.44 14.15
CA LEU A 37 1.02 2.41 13.26
C LEU A 37 2.48 2.77 12.94
N ASP A 38 3.38 1.84 13.19
CA ASP A 38 4.80 1.93 12.85
C ASP A 38 5.12 1.24 11.52
N GLN A 39 4.15 0.52 10.95
CA GLN A 39 4.23 -0.10 9.64
C GLN A 39 2.86 -0.23 8.97
N ILE A 40 2.85 -0.14 7.64
CA ILE A 40 1.73 -0.50 6.77
C ILE A 40 2.26 -1.29 5.60
N ALA A 41 1.53 -2.34 5.22
CA ALA A 41 1.78 -3.10 4.00
C ALA A 41 0.48 -3.38 3.27
N ILE A 42 0.57 -3.48 1.94
CA ILE A 42 -0.46 -3.96 1.05
C ILE A 42 0.06 -5.22 0.37
N GLU A 43 -0.72 -6.29 0.46
CA GLU A 43 -0.50 -7.53 -0.27
C GLU A 43 -1.47 -7.60 -1.45
N VAL A 44 -0.94 -7.85 -2.65
CA VAL A 44 -1.72 -8.17 -3.84
C VAL A 44 -1.60 -9.66 -4.10
N ARG A 45 -2.75 -10.34 -4.17
CA ARG A 45 -2.86 -11.78 -4.40
C ARG A 45 -3.72 -12.07 -5.62
N ASP A 46 -3.39 -13.12 -6.36
CA ASP A 46 -4.21 -13.66 -7.44
C ASP A 46 -4.72 -15.08 -7.09
N GLY A 47 -5.23 -15.81 -8.10
CA GLY A 47 -5.74 -17.17 -7.91
C GLY A 47 -4.66 -18.19 -7.51
N ASP A 48 -3.39 -17.90 -7.77
CA ASP A 48 -2.26 -18.79 -7.54
C ASP A 48 -1.42 -18.40 -6.31
N GLY A 49 -1.56 -17.16 -5.80
CA GLY A 49 -0.98 -16.79 -4.52
C GLY A 49 -0.63 -15.31 -4.38
N LEU A 50 0.40 -15.01 -3.58
CA LEU A 50 0.93 -13.66 -3.42
C LEU A 50 1.70 -13.25 -4.68
N VAL A 51 1.30 -12.12 -5.26
CA VAL A 51 1.88 -11.56 -6.49
C VAL A 51 2.85 -10.42 -6.16
N LEU A 52 2.46 -9.58 -5.20
CA LEU A 52 3.23 -8.40 -4.80
C LEU A 52 2.96 -8.07 -3.33
N GLU A 53 3.99 -7.66 -2.62
CA GLU A 53 3.87 -6.99 -1.33
C GLU A 53 4.60 -5.65 -1.41
N VAL A 54 3.92 -4.58 -1.00
CA VAL A 54 4.53 -3.26 -0.83
C VAL A 54 4.31 -2.80 0.60
N GLY A 55 5.36 -2.30 1.25
CA GLY A 55 5.27 -1.90 2.65
C GLY A 55 6.21 -0.75 2.99
N ILE A 56 5.79 0.05 3.97
CA ILE A 56 6.57 1.14 4.55
C ILE A 56 6.50 1.01 6.07
N ALA A 57 7.66 1.13 6.71
CA ALA A 57 7.80 1.25 8.15
C ALA A 57 8.35 2.62 8.53
N TRP A 58 7.87 3.22 9.62
CA TRP A 58 8.32 4.53 10.09
C TRP A 58 8.33 4.62 11.61
N ARG A 59 8.96 5.67 12.13
CA ARG A 59 9.05 5.94 13.57
C ARG A 59 9.00 7.44 13.84
N ILE A 60 8.13 7.84 14.77
CA ILE A 60 8.09 9.20 15.30
C ILE A 60 8.86 9.22 16.62
N ARG A 61 9.86 10.10 16.73
CA ARG A 61 10.57 10.37 18.00
C ARG A 61 10.25 11.78 18.46
N ARG A 62 9.78 11.92 19.70
CA ARG A 62 9.72 13.23 20.38
C ARG A 62 11.04 13.45 21.10
N SER A 63 11.74 14.53 20.77
CA SER A 63 12.80 15.04 21.64
C SER A 63 12.16 15.79 22.80
N ASN A 64 12.36 15.33 24.03
CA ASN A 64 12.08 16.17 25.20
C ASN A 64 13.11 17.31 25.19
N SER A 65 12.62 18.55 25.14
CA SER A 65 13.38 19.72 25.57
C SER A 65 13.36 19.81 27.09
#